data_AF-A0A0A3ILU1-F1
#
_entry.id   AF-A0A0A3ILU1-F1
#
_cell.length_a   1.000
_cell.length_b   1.000
_cell.length_c   1.000
_cell.angle_alpha   90.00
_cell.angle_beta   90.00
_cell.angle_gamma   90.00
#
_symmetry.space_group_name_H-M   'P 1'
#
loop_
_entity.id
_entity.type
_entity.pdbx_description
1 polymer ?
#
loop_
_entity_poly.entity_id
_entity_poly.type
_entity_poly.pdbx_seq_one_letter_code
_entity_poly.pdbx_strand_id
1 'polypeptide(L)'
;MKLFVFYTGILIYGLYGLKASFNDRVMDENLLIAVNLSVILCLMLARLNINKAVRGSKIEVEIEKEDEHLAEMERKAYSAAIYIQVAFSLATIATLVGFILLRESQPKIVLVSFLLMAVSFFSLFPNENIIKITNPTFKMPHPKSKNYQQQYFDQFDDGEKYVMLKGLYKIYSLITWGLIILAFILMYYSVFSGNSQIMSIIGIGLLFMLVQVSFTQSLKPHKAD
;
A
#
# COMPACT_ATOMS: atom_id res chain seq x y z
N MET A 1 8.56 -17.09 10.99
CA MET A 1 7.78 -18.34 10.86
C MET A 1 6.45 -18.29 11.62
N LYS A 2 6.43 -17.93 12.92
CA LYS A 2 5.20 -17.86 13.74
C LYS A 2 4.06 -17.01 13.13
N LEU A 3 4.36 -15.79 12.66
CA LEU A 3 3.37 -14.89 12.01
C LEU A 3 2.82 -15.42 10.67
N PHE A 4 3.61 -16.18 9.91
CA PHE A 4 3.15 -16.75 8.63
C PHE A 4 2.11 -17.86 8.89
N VAL A 5 2.43 -18.78 9.82
CA VAL A 5 1.51 -19.84 10.24
C VAL A 5 0.21 -19.26 10.80
N PHE A 6 0.31 -18.15 11.55
CA PHE A 6 -0.84 -17.42 12.04
C PHE A 6 -1.75 -16.91 10.91
N TYR A 7 -1.20 -16.23 9.90
CA TYR A 7 -2.00 -15.77 8.75
C TYR A 7 -2.61 -16.94 7.97
N THR A 8 -1.88 -18.04 7.79
CA THR A 8 -2.41 -19.24 7.12
C THR A 8 -3.60 -19.83 7.88
N GLY A 9 -3.51 -19.91 9.21
CA GLY A 9 -4.63 -20.39 10.05
C GLY A 9 -5.87 -19.51 9.92
N ILE A 10 -5.70 -18.19 9.97
CA ILE A 10 -6.82 -17.23 9.78
C ILE A 10 -7.41 -17.36 8.38
N LEU A 11 -6.58 -17.48 7.34
CA LEU A 11 -7.04 -17.60 5.96
C LEU A 11 -7.86 -18.86 5.75
N ILE A 12 -7.39 -20.02 6.25
CA ILE A 12 -8.11 -21.29 6.15
C ILE A 12 -9.43 -21.22 6.91
N TYR A 13 -9.42 -20.71 8.15
CA TYR A 13 -10.63 -20.53 8.95
C TYR A 13 -11.64 -19.62 8.26
N GLY A 14 -11.18 -18.51 7.69
CA GLY A 14 -12.03 -17.57 6.99
C GLY A 14 -12.58 -18.11 5.67
N LEU A 15 -11.80 -18.88 4.90
CA LEU A 15 -12.28 -19.58 3.70
C LEU A 15 -13.32 -20.65 4.05
N TYR A 16 -13.11 -21.40 5.12
CA TYR A 16 -14.09 -22.36 5.62
C TYR A 16 -15.40 -21.66 6.02
N GLY A 17 -15.31 -20.57 6.80
CA GLY A 17 -16.47 -19.79 7.22
C GLY A 17 -17.18 -19.04 6.09
N LEU A 18 -16.46 -18.68 5.01
CA LEU A 18 -17.07 -18.13 3.80
C LEU A 18 -17.85 -19.22 3.05
N LYS A 19 -17.24 -20.40 2.84
CA LYS A 19 -17.88 -21.52 2.15
C LYS A 19 -19.10 -22.04 2.90
N ALA A 20 -19.02 -22.16 4.23
CA ALA A 20 -20.06 -22.75 5.06
C ALA A 20 -21.35 -21.92 5.11
N SER A 21 -21.26 -20.59 5.00
CA SER A 21 -22.39 -19.67 5.11
C SER A 21 -22.61 -18.84 3.85
N PHE A 22 -22.07 -19.27 2.70
CA PHE A 22 -22.08 -18.47 1.48
C PHE A 22 -23.50 -18.17 1.02
N ASN A 23 -24.37 -19.19 0.98
CA ASN A 23 -25.75 -19.05 0.53
C ASN A 23 -26.66 -18.38 1.55
N ASP A 24 -26.24 -18.35 2.83
CA ASP A 24 -27.05 -17.83 3.94
C ASP A 24 -26.82 -16.33 4.18
N ARG A 25 -25.76 -15.76 3.62
CA ARG A 25 -25.38 -14.34 3.78
C ARG A 25 -25.78 -13.51 2.58
N VAL A 26 -26.04 -12.22 2.83
CA VAL A 26 -26.24 -11.23 1.77
C VAL A 26 -24.94 -11.04 0.99
N MET A 27 -25.04 -10.75 -0.32
CA MET A 27 -23.90 -10.58 -1.21
C MET A 27 -22.83 -9.62 -0.65
N ASP A 28 -23.25 -8.50 -0.07
CA ASP A 28 -22.35 -7.48 0.48
C ASP A 28 -21.45 -8.03 1.60
N GLU A 29 -22.00 -8.91 2.45
CA GLU A 29 -21.24 -9.56 3.53
C GLU A 29 -20.18 -10.50 2.95
N ASN A 30 -20.57 -11.32 1.96
CA ASN A 30 -19.65 -12.25 1.30
C ASN A 30 -18.54 -11.52 0.55
N LEU A 31 -18.86 -10.42 -0.14
CA LEU A 31 -17.88 -9.58 -0.81
C LEU A 31 -16.89 -8.98 0.19
N LEU A 32 -17.37 -8.45 1.31
CA LEU A 32 -16.49 -7.86 2.32
C LEU A 32 -15.57 -8.90 2.95
N ILE A 33 -16.08 -10.11 3.24
CA ILE A 33 -15.27 -11.23 3.72
C ILE A 33 -14.22 -11.63 2.67
N ALA A 34 -14.60 -11.73 1.40
CA ALA A 34 -13.67 -12.06 0.33
C ALA A 34 -12.53 -11.05 0.24
N VAL A 35 -12.82 -9.75 0.31
CA VAL A 35 -11.80 -8.68 0.33
C VAL A 35 -10.89 -8.82 1.56
N ASN A 36 -11.45 -9.07 2.75
CA ASN A 36 -10.66 -9.30 3.96
C ASN A 36 -9.72 -10.51 3.81
N LEU A 37 -10.15 -11.58 3.15
CA LEU A 37 -9.30 -12.74 2.84
C LEU A 37 -8.21 -12.40 1.84
N SER A 38 -8.49 -11.57 0.82
CA SER A 38 -7.48 -11.06 -0.09
C SER A 38 -6.42 -10.22 0.62
N VAL A 39 -6.82 -9.40 1.60
CA VAL A 39 -5.90 -8.62 2.45
C VAL A 39 -4.98 -9.56 3.24
N ILE A 40 -5.54 -10.60 3.88
CA ILE A 40 -4.75 -11.60 4.61
C ILE A 40 -3.77 -12.32 3.67
N LEU A 41 -4.21 -12.68 2.46
CA LEU A 41 -3.35 -13.29 1.44
C LEU A 41 -2.18 -12.37 1.06
N CYS A 42 -2.45 -11.08 0.81
CA CYS A 42 -1.40 -10.11 0.53
C CYS A 42 -0.40 -9.99 1.69
N LEU A 43 -0.86 -9.89 2.94
CA LEU A 43 0.03 -9.86 4.11
C LEU A 43 0.86 -11.15 4.26
N MET A 44 0.27 -12.30 3.92
CA MET A 44 0.95 -13.58 3.91
C MET A 44 2.06 -13.62 2.85
N LEU A 45 1.78 -13.19 1.61
CA LEU A 45 2.75 -13.10 0.52
C LEU A 45 3.88 -12.11 0.84
N ALA A 46 3.54 -10.94 1.40
CA ALA A 46 4.52 -9.99 1.89
C ALA A 46 5.47 -10.64 2.89
N ARG A 47 4.94 -11.39 3.86
CA ARG A 47 5.76 -12.04 4.87
C ARG A 47 6.65 -13.14 4.31
N LEU A 48 6.20 -13.87 3.30
CA LEU A 48 7.02 -14.85 2.59
C LEU A 48 8.20 -14.16 1.91
N ASN A 49 7.95 -13.08 1.18
CA ASN A 49 9.01 -12.35 0.49
C ASN A 49 10.02 -11.72 1.46
N ILE A 50 9.56 -11.16 2.59
CA ILE A 50 10.45 -10.69 3.67
C ILE A 50 11.34 -11.83 4.19
N ASN A 51 10.75 -12.99 4.51
CA ASN A 51 11.53 -14.10 5.05
C ASN A 51 12.51 -14.66 4.00
N LYS A 52 12.14 -14.69 2.72
CA LYS A 52 13.02 -15.12 1.62
C LYS A 52 14.18 -14.14 1.44
N ALA A 53 13.91 -12.83 1.43
CA ALA A 53 14.93 -11.79 1.36
C ALA A 53 15.92 -11.89 2.52
N VAL A 54 15.42 -11.95 3.77
CA VAL A 54 16.25 -12.02 4.98
C VAL A 54 17.05 -13.32 5.11
N ARG A 55 16.53 -14.44 4.59
CA ARG A 55 17.28 -15.71 4.58
C ARG A 55 18.31 -15.71 3.47
N GLY A 56 17.94 -15.26 2.27
CA GLY A 56 18.85 -15.21 1.13
C GLY A 56 20.00 -14.23 1.35
N SER A 57 19.78 -13.10 2.02
CA SER A 57 20.84 -12.15 2.37
C SER A 57 21.90 -12.70 3.35
N LYS A 58 21.70 -13.89 3.91
CA LYS A 58 22.65 -14.57 4.82
C LYS A 58 23.40 -15.71 4.14
N ILE A 59 23.07 -16.00 2.89
CA ILE A 59 23.71 -17.07 2.12
C ILE A 59 24.93 -16.45 1.44
N GLU A 60 26.11 -17.01 1.70
CA GLU A 60 27.32 -16.68 0.97
C GLU A 60 27.23 -17.29 -0.44
N VAL A 61 27.51 -16.46 -1.45
CA VAL A 61 27.52 -16.82 -2.87
C VAL A 61 28.89 -16.50 -3.44
N GLU A 62 29.23 -17.17 -4.54
CA GLU A 62 30.44 -16.85 -5.30
C GLU A 62 30.45 -15.38 -5.71
N ILE A 63 31.63 -14.74 -5.66
CA ILE A 63 31.82 -13.29 -5.92
C ILE A 63 31.22 -12.90 -7.27
N GLU A 64 31.36 -13.73 -8.29
CA GLU A 64 30.82 -13.48 -9.64
C GLU A 64 29.28 -13.44 -9.69
N LYS A 65 28.58 -14.01 -8.70
CA LYS A 65 27.11 -14.06 -8.61
C LYS A 65 26.54 -13.16 -7.51
N GLU A 66 27.41 -12.47 -6.76
CA GLU A 66 27.02 -11.67 -5.60
C GLU A 66 26.04 -10.55 -5.99
N ASP A 67 26.35 -9.80 -7.04
CA ASP A 67 25.51 -8.69 -7.53
C ASP A 67 24.11 -9.16 -7.96
N GLU A 68 24.02 -10.28 -8.70
CA GLU A 68 22.75 -10.83 -9.15
C GLU A 68 21.90 -11.32 -7.98
N HIS A 69 22.54 -11.97 -6.99
CA HIS A 69 21.88 -12.46 -5.79
C HIS A 69 21.34 -11.30 -4.92
N LEU A 70 22.12 -10.23 -4.74
CA LEU A 70 21.70 -9.04 -4.02
C LEU A 70 20.50 -8.36 -4.71
N ALA A 71 20.55 -8.21 -6.03
CA ALA A 71 19.43 -7.67 -6.81
C ALA A 71 18.16 -8.54 -6.68
N GLU A 72 18.29 -9.87 -6.59
CA GLU A 72 17.15 -10.75 -6.35
C GLU A 72 16.54 -10.54 -4.94
N MET A 73 17.38 -10.33 -3.92
CA MET A 73 16.90 -10.05 -2.56
C MET A 73 16.21 -8.69 -2.47
N GLU A 74 16.74 -7.68 -3.16
CA GLU A 74 16.14 -6.36 -3.28
C GLU A 74 14.76 -6.44 -3.96
N ARG A 75 14.64 -7.17 -5.08
CA ARG A 75 13.35 -7.43 -5.76
C ARG A 75 12.33 -8.08 -4.83
N LYS A 76 12.74 -9.03 -4.00
CA LYS A 76 11.87 -9.67 -3.00
C LYS A 76 11.44 -8.67 -1.93
N ALA A 77 12.34 -7.81 -1.46
CA ALA A 77 12.00 -6.74 -0.51
C ALA A 77 10.96 -5.77 -1.07
N TYR A 78 11.16 -5.27 -2.30
CA TYR A 78 10.18 -4.39 -2.96
C TYR A 78 8.85 -5.11 -3.26
N SER A 79 8.89 -6.38 -3.65
CA SER A 79 7.67 -7.18 -3.83
C SER A 79 6.88 -7.27 -2.53
N ALA A 80 7.55 -7.42 -1.39
CA ALA A 80 6.88 -7.41 -0.09
C ALA A 80 6.23 -6.06 0.22
N ALA A 81 6.92 -4.95 -0.04
CA ALA A 81 6.39 -3.60 0.13
C ALA A 81 5.12 -3.38 -0.72
N ILE A 82 5.13 -3.83 -1.98
CA ILE A 82 3.96 -3.78 -2.87
C ILE A 82 2.77 -4.51 -2.25
N TYR A 83 2.95 -5.75 -1.79
CA TYR A 83 1.85 -6.51 -1.18
C TYR A 83 1.31 -5.84 0.09
N ILE A 84 2.16 -5.21 0.90
CA ILE A 84 1.72 -4.47 2.10
C ILE A 84 0.90 -3.23 1.71
N GLN A 85 1.35 -2.47 0.70
CA GLN A 85 0.62 -1.30 0.21
C GLN A 85 -0.74 -1.67 -0.39
N VAL A 86 -0.81 -2.78 -1.14
CA VAL A 86 -2.07 -3.32 -1.66
C VAL A 86 -2.99 -3.78 -0.53
N ALA A 87 -2.45 -4.52 0.46
CA ALA A 87 -3.21 -4.94 1.64
C ALA A 87 -3.81 -3.75 2.39
N PHE A 88 -3.02 -2.70 2.62
CA PHE A 88 -3.47 -1.48 3.28
C PHE A 88 -4.55 -0.75 2.48
N SER A 89 -4.37 -0.60 1.17
CA SER A 89 -5.35 0.04 0.28
C SER A 89 -6.69 -0.70 0.28
N LEU A 90 -6.65 -2.03 0.11
CA LEU A 90 -7.85 -2.88 0.13
C LEU A 90 -8.54 -2.86 1.50
N ALA A 91 -7.78 -2.95 2.59
CA ALA A 91 -8.34 -2.91 3.95
C ALA A 91 -8.99 -1.56 4.27
N THR A 92 -8.43 -0.46 3.75
CA THR A 92 -9.01 0.88 3.89
C THR A 92 -10.33 0.97 3.16
N ILE A 93 -10.38 0.55 1.89
CA ILE A 93 -11.63 0.51 1.10
C ILE A 93 -12.67 -0.39 1.77
N ALA A 94 -12.28 -1.60 2.19
CA ALA A 94 -13.14 -2.55 2.89
C ALA A 94 -13.72 -1.94 4.18
N THR A 95 -12.90 -1.25 4.97
CA THR A 95 -13.36 -0.58 6.19
C THR A 95 -14.38 0.51 5.89
N LEU A 96 -14.11 1.40 4.92
CA LEU A 96 -15.00 2.49 4.57
C LEU A 96 -16.33 2.00 3.99
N VAL A 97 -16.27 1.10 3.00
CA VAL A 97 -17.47 0.53 2.36
C VAL A 97 -18.25 -0.34 3.35
N GLY A 98 -17.56 -1.19 4.12
CA GLY A 98 -18.18 -2.03 5.14
C GLY A 98 -18.86 -1.23 6.23
N PHE A 99 -18.27 -0.10 6.65
CA PHE A 99 -18.90 0.78 7.64
C PHE A 99 -20.16 1.46 7.09
N ILE A 100 -20.21 1.79 5.81
CA ILE A 100 -21.40 2.36 5.18
C ILE A 100 -22.52 1.30 5.07
N LEU A 101 -22.18 0.09 4.62
CA LEU A 101 -23.18 -0.93 4.26
C LEU A 101 -23.59 -1.86 5.41
N LEU A 102 -22.66 -2.21 6.31
CA LEU A 102 -22.80 -3.35 7.21
C LEU A 102 -22.59 -3.01 8.70
N ARG A 103 -22.47 -1.74 9.09
CA ARG A 103 -22.21 -1.36 10.49
C ARG A 103 -23.31 -1.84 11.45
N GLU A 104 -24.57 -1.89 11.01
CA GLU A 104 -25.72 -2.24 11.86
C GLU A 104 -26.03 -3.74 11.79
N SER A 105 -25.92 -4.34 10.61
CA SER A 105 -26.23 -5.76 10.37
C SER A 105 -25.10 -6.70 10.80
N GLN A 106 -23.85 -6.40 10.41
CA GLN A 106 -22.68 -7.25 10.67
C GLN A 106 -21.46 -6.44 11.13
N PRO A 107 -21.53 -5.74 12.28
CA PRO A 107 -20.42 -4.92 12.79
C PRO A 107 -19.12 -5.71 12.99
N LYS A 108 -19.23 -7.03 13.24
CA LYS A 108 -18.07 -7.91 13.42
C LYS A 108 -17.20 -8.00 12.16
N ILE A 109 -17.79 -8.06 10.97
CA ILE A 109 -17.04 -8.16 9.71
C ILE A 109 -16.30 -6.84 9.45
N VAL A 110 -16.99 -5.72 9.70
CA VAL A 110 -16.41 -4.37 9.57
C VAL A 110 -15.25 -4.16 10.55
N LEU A 111 -15.39 -4.62 11.79
CA LEU A 111 -14.33 -4.56 12.79
C LEU A 111 -13.09 -5.35 12.36
N VAL A 112 -13.27 -6.52 11.72
CA VAL A 112 -12.15 -7.28 11.15
C VAL A 112 -11.44 -6.49 10.06
N SER A 113 -12.18 -5.85 9.14
CA SER A 113 -11.58 -4.96 8.12
C SER A 113 -10.76 -3.84 8.75
N PHE A 114 -11.28 -3.21 9.80
CA PHE A 114 -10.58 -2.15 10.52
C PHE A 114 -9.29 -2.64 11.20
N LEU A 115 -9.33 -3.80 11.85
CA LEU A 115 -8.13 -4.41 12.45
C LEU A 115 -7.09 -4.76 11.38
N LEU A 116 -7.51 -5.29 10.23
CA LEU A 116 -6.62 -5.57 9.11
C LEU A 116 -6.01 -4.29 8.51
N MET A 117 -6.77 -3.20 8.47
CA MET A 117 -6.27 -1.88 8.07
C MET A 117 -5.18 -1.40 9.02
N ALA A 118 -5.39 -1.50 10.34
CA ALA A 118 -4.40 -1.13 11.34
C ALA A 118 -3.13 -2.00 11.23
N VAL A 119 -3.27 -3.32 11.12
CA VAL A 119 -2.13 -4.25 10.95
C VAL A 119 -1.35 -3.94 9.68
N SER A 120 -2.05 -3.66 8.57
CA SER A 120 -1.41 -3.31 7.30
C SER A 120 -0.69 -1.97 7.39
N PHE A 121 -1.28 -0.98 8.08
CA PHE A 121 -0.64 0.32 8.34
C PHE A 121 0.67 0.18 9.11
N PHE A 122 0.66 -0.57 10.23
CA PHE A 122 1.89 -0.82 10.99
C PHE A 122 2.94 -1.60 10.18
N SER A 123 2.51 -2.40 9.21
CA SER A 123 3.41 -3.14 8.32
C SER A 123 4.06 -2.25 7.26
N LEU A 124 3.54 -1.04 6.99
CA LEU A 124 4.16 -0.10 6.03
C LEU A 124 5.53 0.39 6.49
N PHE A 125 5.78 0.40 7.79
CA PHE A 125 7.07 0.80 8.34
C PHE A 125 8.10 -0.31 8.07
N PRO A 126 9.10 -0.06 7.21
CA PRO A 126 10.05 -1.10 6.84
C PRO A 126 10.88 -1.51 8.06
N ASN A 127 11.05 -2.82 8.20
CA ASN A 127 11.93 -3.37 9.22
C ASN A 127 13.39 -3.03 8.89
N GLU A 128 14.19 -2.66 9.88
CA GLU A 128 15.63 -2.39 9.71
C GLU A 128 16.37 -3.50 8.97
N ASN A 129 15.97 -4.76 9.16
CA ASN A 129 16.56 -5.90 8.46
C ASN A 129 16.33 -5.86 6.94
N ILE A 130 15.20 -5.32 6.48
CA ILE A 130 14.91 -5.17 5.05
C ILE A 130 15.65 -3.97 4.49
N ILE A 131 15.70 -2.86 5.24
CA ILE A 131 16.44 -1.66 4.83
C ILE A 131 17.91 -1.99 4.60
N LYS A 132 18.53 -2.76 5.51
CA LYS A 132 19.93 -3.19 5.36
C LYS A 132 20.18 -4.06 4.12
N ILE A 133 19.16 -4.76 3.61
CA ILE A 133 19.27 -5.58 2.40
C ILE A 133 19.16 -4.70 1.15
N THR A 134 18.23 -3.73 1.15
CA THR A 134 18.01 -2.87 0.00
C THR A 134 19.05 -1.75 -0.11
N ASN A 135 19.49 -1.21 1.03
CA ASN A 135 20.48 -0.15 1.10
C ASN A 135 21.30 -0.29 2.40
N PRO A 136 22.44 -1.00 2.37
CA PRO A 136 23.23 -1.31 3.57
C PRO A 136 23.92 -0.09 4.18
N THR A 137 24.16 0.97 3.41
CA THR A 137 24.76 2.23 3.88
C THR A 137 23.72 3.19 4.47
N PHE A 138 22.42 2.88 4.30
CA PHE A 138 21.31 3.70 4.75
C PHE A 138 21.29 3.90 6.26
N LYS A 139 21.34 5.17 6.70
CA LYS A 139 21.16 5.54 8.10
C LYS A 139 19.83 6.25 8.27
N MET A 140 18.93 5.65 9.06
CA MET A 140 17.66 6.28 9.40
C MET A 140 17.91 7.64 10.07
N PRO A 141 17.35 8.75 9.55
CA PRO A 141 17.47 10.04 10.20
C PRO A 141 16.73 10.07 11.54
N HIS A 142 17.11 11.01 12.41
CA HIS A 142 16.51 11.10 13.73
C HIS A 142 15.02 11.51 13.62
N PRO A 143 14.05 10.78 14.22
CA PRO A 143 12.61 11.03 14.03
C PRO A 143 12.13 12.45 14.39
N LYS A 144 12.89 13.17 15.23
CA LYS A 144 12.61 14.56 15.65
C LYS A 144 13.30 15.63 14.80
N SER A 145 13.99 15.25 13.72
CA SER A 145 14.67 16.18 12.82
C SER A 145 13.65 17.04 12.06
N LYS A 146 13.82 18.37 12.06
CA LYS A 146 12.98 19.29 11.27
C LYS A 146 13.06 19.00 9.77
N ASN A 147 14.19 18.48 9.30
CA ASN A 147 14.45 18.16 7.90
C ASN A 147 14.47 16.64 7.67
N TYR A 148 13.66 15.88 8.41
CA TYR A 148 13.64 14.41 8.35
C TYR A 148 13.50 13.88 6.91
N GLN A 149 12.57 14.44 6.14
CA GLN A 149 12.32 14.00 4.77
C GLN A 149 13.50 14.26 3.84
N GLN A 150 14.13 15.43 3.96
CA GLN A 150 15.33 15.76 3.19
C GLN A 150 16.49 14.84 3.56
N GLN A 151 16.76 14.68 4.86
CA GLN A 151 17.82 13.79 5.34
C GLN A 151 17.60 12.33 4.92
N TYR A 152 16.34 11.89 4.90
CA TYR A 152 15.96 10.55 4.43
C TYR A 152 16.22 10.41 2.92
N PHE A 153 15.82 11.40 2.14
CA PHE A 153 16.06 11.43 0.69
C PHE A 153 17.56 11.50 0.35
N ASP A 154 18.34 12.23 1.14
CA ASP A 154 19.77 12.40 0.92
C ASP A 154 20.57 11.10 1.14
N GLN A 155 20.01 10.10 1.83
CA GLN A 155 20.66 8.78 2.02
C GLN A 155 20.66 7.93 0.75
N PHE A 156 19.78 8.19 -0.21
CA PHE A 156 19.74 7.46 -1.47
C PHE A 156 20.86 7.96 -2.39
N ASP A 157 21.44 7.05 -3.17
CA ASP A 157 22.42 7.45 -4.18
C ASP A 157 21.75 8.19 -5.36
N ASP A 158 22.57 8.78 -6.24
CA ASP A 158 22.05 9.57 -7.38
C ASP A 158 21.29 8.71 -8.41
N GLY A 159 21.63 7.41 -8.52
CA GLY A 159 20.94 6.46 -9.38
C GLY A 159 19.56 6.10 -8.85
N GLU A 160 19.45 5.78 -7.57
CA GLU A 160 18.20 5.54 -6.85
C GLU A 160 17.29 6.78 -6.90
N LYS A 161 17.85 7.96 -6.64
CA LYS A 161 17.13 9.25 -6.77
C LYS A 161 16.60 9.47 -8.18
N TYR A 162 17.39 9.15 -9.21
CA TYR A 162 16.94 9.24 -10.60
C TYR A 162 15.77 8.29 -10.89
N VAL A 163 15.83 7.04 -10.42
CA VAL A 163 14.74 6.07 -10.55
C VAL A 163 13.48 6.55 -9.82
N MET A 164 13.62 7.08 -8.60
CA MET A 164 12.52 7.66 -7.82
C MET A 164 11.89 8.85 -8.54
N LEU A 165 12.68 9.76 -9.10
CA LEU A 165 12.20 10.92 -9.86
C LEU A 165 11.41 10.50 -11.10
N LYS A 166 11.93 9.52 -11.85
CA LYS A 166 11.23 8.94 -13.01
C LYS A 166 9.91 8.29 -12.59
N GLY A 167 9.88 7.62 -11.44
CA GLY A 167 8.66 7.08 -10.85
C GLY A 167 7.66 8.17 -10.47
N LEU A 168 8.12 9.22 -9.78
CA LEU A 168 7.30 10.36 -9.37
C LEU A 168 6.64 11.06 -10.55
N TYR A 169 7.38 11.29 -11.64
CA TYR A 169 6.83 11.90 -12.85
C TYR A 169 5.73 11.05 -13.50
N LYS A 170 5.91 9.72 -13.55
CA LYS A 170 4.88 8.79 -14.04
C LYS A 170 3.64 8.82 -13.15
N ILE A 171 3.83 8.79 -11.82
CA ILE A 171 2.73 8.84 -10.84
C ILE A 171 1.99 10.18 -10.93
N TYR A 172 2.69 11.30 -11.08
CA TYR A 172 2.08 12.61 -11.27
C TYR A 172 1.12 12.62 -12.46
N SER A 173 1.57 12.12 -13.62
CA SER A 173 0.72 12.01 -14.80
C SER A 173 -0.48 11.07 -14.57
N LEU A 174 -0.24 9.90 -13.96
CA LEU A 174 -1.29 8.92 -13.66
C LEU A 174 -2.36 9.48 -12.73
N ILE A 175 -1.97 10.13 -11.63
CA ILE A 175 -2.90 10.73 -10.67
C ILE A 175 -3.68 11.86 -11.35
N THR A 176 -3.01 12.72 -12.12
CA THR A 176 -3.64 13.83 -12.84
C THR A 176 -4.74 13.31 -13.77
N TRP A 177 -4.43 12.36 -14.65
CA TRP A 177 -5.43 11.78 -15.55
C TRP A 177 -6.48 10.94 -14.83
N GLY A 178 -6.07 10.19 -13.80
CA GLY A 178 -6.96 9.36 -13.00
C GLY A 178 -8.04 10.17 -12.29
N LEU A 179 -7.67 11.32 -11.69
CA LEU A 179 -8.62 12.23 -11.04
C LEU A 179 -9.61 12.84 -12.04
N ILE A 180 -9.14 13.23 -13.23
CA ILE A 180 -10.01 13.76 -14.29
C ILE A 180 -11.03 12.69 -14.72
N ILE A 181 -10.54 11.49 -15.06
CA ILE A 181 -11.40 10.38 -15.51
C ILE A 181 -12.40 10.02 -14.41
N LEU A 182 -11.97 9.95 -13.15
CA LEU A 182 -12.85 9.66 -12.02
C LEU A 182 -13.95 10.71 -11.84
N ALA A 183 -13.62 12.00 -11.99
CA ALA A 183 -14.60 13.07 -11.96
C ALA A 183 -15.65 12.93 -13.07
N PHE A 184 -15.22 12.58 -14.30
CA PHE A 184 -16.15 12.30 -15.40
C PHE A 184 -17.05 11.09 -15.12
N ILE A 185 -16.49 10.00 -14.58
CA ILE A 185 -17.27 8.81 -14.21
C ILE A 185 -18.34 9.17 -13.17
N LEU A 186 -17.98 9.94 -12.13
CA LEU A 186 -18.93 10.38 -11.11
C LEU A 186 -19.99 11.34 -11.65
N MET A 187 -19.62 12.21 -12.59
CA MET A 187 -20.57 13.08 -13.29
C MET A 187 -21.61 12.25 -14.05
N TYR A 188 -21.18 11.29 -14.88
CA TYR A 188 -22.09 10.41 -15.60
C TYR A 188 -22.95 9.59 -14.64
N TYR A 189 -22.35 8.99 -13.62
CA TYR A 189 -23.10 8.27 -12.59
C TYR A 189 -24.16 9.14 -11.92
N SER A 190 -23.84 10.40 -11.59
CA SER A 190 -24.78 11.34 -10.97
C SER A 190 -25.94 11.68 -11.89
N VAL A 191 -25.70 11.86 -13.19
CA VAL A 191 -26.76 12.16 -14.18
C VAL A 191 -27.67 10.96 -14.39
N PHE A 192 -27.11 9.76 -14.55
CA PHE A 192 -27.91 8.56 -14.86
C PHE A 192 -28.62 7.97 -13.65
N SER A 193 -28.03 8.04 -12.45
CA SER A 193 -28.64 7.50 -11.23
C SER A 193 -29.57 8.49 -10.52
N GLY A 194 -29.49 9.78 -10.85
CA GLY A 194 -30.15 10.86 -10.11
C GLY A 194 -29.53 11.14 -8.73
N ASN A 195 -28.56 10.35 -8.27
CA ASN A 195 -27.89 10.54 -6.99
C ASN A 195 -26.74 11.54 -7.12
N SER A 196 -26.89 12.72 -6.51
CA SER A 196 -25.89 13.78 -6.56
C SER A 196 -24.51 13.34 -6.03
N GLN A 197 -23.48 13.47 -6.88
CA GLN A 197 -22.07 13.24 -6.52
C GLN A 197 -21.25 14.53 -6.38
N ILE A 198 -21.93 15.68 -6.22
CA ILE A 198 -21.29 17.00 -6.22
C ILE A 198 -20.17 17.11 -5.17
N MET A 199 -20.39 16.60 -3.95
CA MET A 199 -19.36 16.65 -2.89
C MET A 199 -18.10 15.87 -3.26
N SER A 200 -18.25 14.68 -3.84
CA SER A 200 -17.14 13.85 -4.30
C SER A 200 -16.36 14.55 -5.43
N ILE A 201 -17.06 15.17 -6.38
CA ILE A 201 -16.46 15.90 -7.50
C ILE A 201 -15.68 17.13 -6.99
N ILE A 202 -16.22 17.90 -6.05
CA ILE A 202 -15.51 19.03 -5.42
C ILE A 202 -14.25 18.54 -4.71
N GLY A 203 -14.35 17.45 -3.93
CA GLY A 203 -13.19 16.85 -3.25
C GLY A 203 -12.09 16.42 -4.22
N ILE A 204 -12.46 15.79 -5.33
CA ILE A 204 -11.53 15.44 -6.41
C ILE A 204 -10.90 16.69 -7.02
N GLY A 205 -11.68 17.75 -7.27
CA GLY A 205 -11.18 19.02 -7.80
C GLY A 205 -10.15 19.70 -6.89
N LEU A 206 -10.39 19.70 -5.57
CA LEU A 206 -9.44 20.20 -4.58
C LEU A 206 -8.14 19.38 -4.56
N LEU A 207 -8.25 18.05 -4.57
CA LEU A 207 -7.08 17.17 -4.60
C LEU A 207 -6.27 17.35 -5.89
N PHE A 208 -6.95 17.46 -7.03
CA PHE A 208 -6.34 17.72 -8.33
C PHE A 208 -5.54 19.03 -8.34
N MET A 209 -6.13 20.10 -7.79
CA MET A 209 -5.45 21.38 -7.63
C MET A 209 -4.21 21.24 -6.73
N LEU A 210 -4.35 20.59 -5.57
CA LEU A 210 -3.25 20.39 -4.62
C LEU A 210 -2.08 19.63 -5.26
N VAL A 211 -2.36 18.56 -6.02
CA VAL A 211 -1.33 17.78 -6.72
C VAL A 211 -0.59 18.65 -7.74
N GLN A 212 -1.30 19.39 -8.59
CA GLN A 212 -0.66 20.25 -9.59
C GLN A 212 0.15 21.39 -8.98
N VAL A 213 -0.40 22.07 -7.98
CA VAL A 213 0.27 23.18 -7.30
C VAL A 213 1.50 22.68 -6.57
N SER A 214 1.38 21.61 -5.78
CA SER A 214 2.51 21.08 -5.00
C SER A 214 3.65 20.60 -5.90
N PHE A 215 3.32 19.88 -6.99
CA PHE A 215 4.34 19.42 -7.93
C PHE A 215 5.04 20.60 -8.61
N THR A 216 4.28 21.57 -9.14
CA THR A 216 4.86 22.74 -9.83
C THR A 216 5.66 23.61 -8.87
N GLN A 217 5.21 23.80 -7.63
CA GLN A 217 5.94 24.53 -6.60
C GLN A 217 7.26 23.85 -6.25
N SER A 218 7.28 22.52 -6.16
CA SER A 218 8.51 21.76 -5.87
C SER A 218 9.58 21.90 -6.95
N LEU A 219 9.19 22.19 -8.20
CA LEU A 219 10.10 22.42 -9.32
C LEU A 219 10.56 23.88 -9.42
N LYS A 220 9.95 24.79 -8.66
CA LYS A 220 10.32 26.21 -8.70
C LYS A 220 11.73 26.37 -8.12
N PRO A 221 12.69 26.92 -8.88
CA PRO A 221 14.04 27.12 -8.37
C PRO A 221 14.00 28.02 -7.14
N HIS A 222 14.65 27.60 -6.06
CA HIS A 222 14.89 28.46 -4.92
C HIS A 222 15.92 29.52 -5.32
N LYS A 223 15.76 30.75 -4.80
CA LYS A 223 16.83 31.74 -4.89
C LYS A 223 18.03 31.16 -4.16
N ALA A 224 19.18 31.14 -4.83
CA ALA A 224 20.44 30.89 -4.16
C ALA A 224 20.67 32.08 -3.22
N ASP A 225 20.66 31.82 -1.92
CA ASP A 225 21.19 32.74 -0.91
C ASP A 225 22.72 32.57 -0.83
#